data_AF-A0A143BGU0-F1
#
_entry.id   AF-A0A143BGU0-F1
#
_cell.length_a   1.000
_cell.length_b   1.000
_cell.length_c   1.000
_cell.angle_alpha   90.00
_cell.angle_beta   90.00
_cell.angle_gamma   90.00
#
_symmetry.space_group_name_H-M   'P 1'
#
loop_
_entity.id
_entity.type
_entity.pdbx_description
1 polymer ?
#
loop_
_entity_poly.entity_id
_entity_poly.type
_entity_poly.pdbx_seq_one_letter_code
_entity_poly.pdbx_strand_id
1 'polypeptide(L)'
;MPITRRHVAALALGALVLTLPATPVLAQGPGKVVSINPFLPLAGFFQGEFEGRIKDNLAVAVSASHIQFDDIYTNADVKLRLYPQERGLQGFAIATGLGYGRIRNENIDEFCTGIPNVDCAAQTKSTSGATFSVEMHYQWLLGKSRNTAVTLGGGAKRYYIGEETKNGFDNFQEYLPTLRLTVGYAFR
;
A
#
# COMPACT_ATOMS: atom_id res chain seq x y z
N MET A 1 -18.05 4.77 -47.05
CA MET A 1 -18.44 5.36 -45.75
C MET A 1 -18.96 4.25 -44.83
N PRO A 2 -18.21 3.80 -43.81
CA PRO A 2 -18.76 2.97 -42.75
C PRO A 2 -18.91 3.77 -41.45
N ILE A 3 -20.06 3.61 -40.79
CA ILE A 3 -20.43 4.24 -39.52
C ILE A 3 -20.04 3.27 -38.40
N THR A 4 -19.01 3.60 -37.62
CA THR A 4 -18.59 2.82 -36.44
C THR A 4 -19.34 3.28 -35.19
N ARG A 5 -20.19 2.40 -34.65
CA ARG A 5 -20.88 2.57 -33.36
C ARG A 5 -19.87 2.47 -32.20
N ARG A 6 -19.81 3.49 -31.35
CA ARG A 6 -19.11 3.47 -30.06
C ARG A 6 -20.04 2.91 -28.99
N HIS A 7 -19.66 1.80 -28.37
CA HIS A 7 -20.29 1.32 -27.14
C HIS A 7 -19.64 2.03 -25.95
N VAL A 8 -20.39 2.90 -25.28
CA VAL A 8 -20.03 3.47 -23.98
C VAL A 8 -20.50 2.49 -22.92
N ALA A 9 -19.58 1.76 -22.30
CA ALA A 9 -19.87 0.94 -21.12
C ALA A 9 -19.84 1.83 -19.88
N ALA A 10 -21.01 2.09 -19.31
CA ALA A 10 -21.16 2.77 -18.03
C ALA A 10 -20.87 1.77 -16.89
N LEU A 11 -19.76 1.98 -16.18
CA LEU A 11 -19.47 1.26 -14.93
C LEU A 11 -20.24 1.93 -13.79
N ALA A 12 -21.28 1.28 -13.29
CA ALA A 12 -21.99 1.70 -12.08
C ALA A 12 -21.25 1.15 -10.85
N LEU A 13 -20.58 2.03 -10.10
CA LEU A 13 -20.06 1.73 -8.76
C LEU A 13 -21.25 1.63 -7.78
N GLY A 14 -21.63 0.42 -7.40
CA GLY A 14 -22.58 0.18 -6.31
C GLY A 14 -21.87 0.31 -4.96
N ALA A 15 -22.16 1.38 -4.21
CA ALA A 15 -21.73 1.55 -2.83
C ALA A 15 -22.58 0.67 -1.90
N LEU A 16 -22.04 -0.46 -1.46
CA LEU A 16 -22.66 -1.31 -0.45
C LEU A 16 -22.34 -0.76 0.95
N VAL A 17 -23.27 0.01 1.51
CA VAL A 17 -23.18 0.49 2.90
C VAL A 17 -23.76 -0.59 3.82
N LEU A 18 -22.88 -1.36 4.48
CA LEU A 18 -23.24 -2.30 5.54
C LEU A 18 -23.48 -1.54 6.85
N THR A 19 -24.74 -1.32 7.23
CA THR A 19 -25.13 -0.76 8.53
C THR A 19 -25.31 -1.89 9.56
N LEU A 20 -24.25 -2.22 10.29
CA LEU A 20 -24.33 -3.09 11.48
C LEU A 20 -24.43 -2.24 12.75
N PRO A 21 -25.38 -2.48 13.66
CA PRO A 21 -25.38 -1.85 14.98
C PRO A 21 -24.29 -2.50 15.84
N ALA A 22 -23.22 -1.75 16.13
CA ALA A 22 -22.18 -2.18 17.07
C ALA A 22 -22.57 -1.75 18.48
N THR A 23 -22.80 -2.71 19.38
CA THR A 23 -22.74 -2.47 20.83
C THR A 23 -21.27 -2.44 21.24
N PRO A 24 -20.71 -1.30 21.68
CA PRO A 24 -19.33 -1.27 22.15
C PRO A 24 -19.27 -1.85 23.56
N VAL A 25 -18.79 -3.08 23.68
CA VAL A 25 -18.17 -3.54 24.94
C VAL A 25 -16.87 -2.76 25.10
N LEU A 26 -16.65 -2.25 26.32
CA LEU A 26 -15.53 -1.40 26.73
C LEU A 26 -14.16 -2.04 26.44
N ALA A 27 -13.69 -1.89 25.21
CA ALA A 27 -12.34 -2.28 24.86
C ALA A 27 -11.40 -1.15 25.31
N GLN A 28 -10.90 -1.25 26.56
CA GLN A 28 -10.00 -0.31 27.25
C GLN A 28 -8.61 -0.11 26.60
N GLY A 29 -8.49 -0.28 25.28
CA GLY A 29 -7.28 0.00 24.49
C GLY A 29 -7.47 1.19 23.55
N PRO A 30 -6.39 1.62 22.87
CA PRO A 30 -6.48 2.54 21.74
C PRO A 30 -7.49 2.03 20.69
N GLY A 31 -8.14 2.96 19.99
CA GLY A 31 -9.05 2.67 18.87
C GLY A 31 -8.43 2.93 17.50
N LYS A 32 -7.34 3.71 17.46
CA LYS A 32 -6.67 4.14 16.24
C LYS A 32 -5.16 4.17 16.43
N VAL A 33 -4.40 3.96 15.35
CA VAL A 33 -2.95 4.09 15.29
C VAL A 33 -2.57 4.83 14.03
N VAL A 34 -1.70 5.84 14.15
CA VAL A 34 -0.98 6.41 13.01
C VAL A 34 0.48 6.03 13.14
N SER A 35 1.07 5.45 12.10
CA SER A 35 2.44 4.98 12.14
C SER A 35 3.19 5.31 10.86
N ILE A 36 4.50 5.51 10.99
CA ILE A 36 5.42 5.77 9.89
C ILE A 36 6.68 4.93 10.06
N ASN A 37 7.38 4.66 8.97
CA ASN A 37 8.70 4.04 9.05
C ASN A 37 9.75 5.12 9.37
N PRO A 38 10.48 5.03 10.50
CA PRO A 38 11.41 6.09 10.90
C PRO A 38 12.72 6.10 10.11
N PHE A 39 13.06 5.00 9.41
CA PHE A 39 14.34 4.85 8.71
C PHE A 39 14.24 5.17 7.23
N LEU A 40 13.10 4.84 6.61
CA LEU A 40 12.87 5.03 5.18
C LEU A 40 13.07 6.48 4.69
N PRO A 41 12.65 7.53 5.44
CA PRO A 41 12.85 8.92 5.00
C PRO A 41 14.31 9.30 4.80
N LEU A 42 15.24 8.66 5.51
CA LEU A 42 16.68 8.89 5.36
C LEU A 42 17.21 8.40 4.00
N ALA A 43 16.50 7.48 3.36
CA ALA A 43 16.79 6.96 2.03
C ALA A 43 15.88 7.56 0.94
N GLY A 44 15.12 8.63 1.25
CA GLY A 44 14.14 9.22 0.32
C GLY A 44 12.84 8.42 0.18
N PHE A 45 12.63 7.41 1.02
CA PHE A 45 11.44 6.57 1.01
C PHE A 45 10.42 7.04 2.04
N PHE A 46 9.14 6.97 1.70
CA PHE A 46 8.07 7.28 2.63
C PHE A 46 7.14 6.08 2.77
N GLN A 47 6.79 5.73 4.00
CA GLN A 47 5.77 4.73 4.28
C GLN A 47 4.99 5.16 5.51
N GLY A 48 3.69 5.36 5.33
CA GLY A 48 2.77 5.76 6.38
C GLY A 48 1.53 4.90 6.38
N GLU A 49 0.95 4.72 7.57
CA GLU A 49 -0.24 3.91 7.76
C GLU A 49 -1.13 4.46 8.87
N PHE A 50 -2.42 4.50 8.60
CA PHE A 50 -3.47 4.76 9.58
C PHE A 50 -4.29 3.49 9.77
N GLU A 51 -4.40 3.01 11.00
CA GLU A 51 -5.20 1.84 11.35
C GLU A 51 -6.29 2.22 12.34
N GLY A 52 -7.52 1.76 12.08
CA GLY A 52 -8.68 1.92 12.95
C GLY A 52 -9.27 0.57 13.33
N ARG A 53 -9.49 0.35 14.62
CA ARG A 53 -10.15 -0.85 15.14
C ARG A 53 -11.65 -0.80 14.83
N ILE A 54 -12.19 -1.88 14.28
CA ILE A 54 -13.62 -2.06 14.00
C ILE A 54 -14.26 -2.98 15.04
N LYS A 55 -13.57 -4.07 15.39
CA LYS A 55 -13.96 -5.04 16.41
C LYS A 55 -12.75 -5.42 17.27
N ASP A 56 -12.98 -6.16 18.34
CA ASP A 56 -11.91 -6.63 19.22
C ASP A 56 -10.88 -7.50 18.50
N ASN A 57 -11.24 -8.18 17.42
CA ASN A 57 -10.32 -8.97 16.59
C ASN A 57 -10.11 -8.42 15.18
N LEU A 58 -10.65 -7.23 14.85
CA LEU A 58 -10.67 -6.74 13.46
C LEU A 58 -10.33 -5.26 13.38
N ALA A 59 -9.44 -4.90 12.46
CA ALA A 59 -9.10 -3.52 12.14
C ALA A 59 -9.04 -3.30 10.63
N VAL A 60 -9.22 -2.05 10.21
CA VAL A 60 -8.96 -1.60 8.84
C VAL A 60 -7.82 -0.61 8.87
N ALA A 61 -6.90 -0.73 7.91
CA ALA A 61 -5.80 0.19 7.72
C ALA A 61 -5.79 0.79 6.32
N VAL A 62 -5.33 2.02 6.22
CA VAL A 62 -5.02 2.71 4.97
C VAL A 62 -3.53 3.01 4.99
N SER A 63 -2.80 2.52 3.99
CA SER A 63 -1.35 2.73 3.88
C SER A 63 -0.99 3.41 2.57
N ALA A 64 -0.02 4.31 2.63
CA ALA A 64 0.60 4.90 1.46
C ALA A 64 2.12 4.69 1.53
N SER A 65 2.73 4.39 0.39
CA SER A 65 4.19 4.24 0.30
C SER A 65 4.73 4.85 -0.98
N HIS A 66 5.91 5.47 -0.87
CA HIS A 66 6.71 5.97 -1.97
C HIS A 66 8.13 5.44 -1.79
N ILE A 67 8.62 4.64 -2.74
CA ILE A 67 9.94 4.00 -2.67
C ILE A 67 10.63 4.19 -4.02
N GLN A 68 11.89 4.64 -4.00
CA GLN A 68 12.70 4.91 -5.17
C GLN A 68 13.91 3.95 -5.18
N PHE A 69 13.82 2.87 -5.95
CA PHE A 69 14.98 2.05 -6.25
C PHE A 69 15.56 2.53 -7.58
N ASP A 70 15.65 1.66 -8.58
CA ASP A 70 15.89 2.05 -9.97
C ASP A 70 14.63 2.70 -10.59
N ASP A 71 13.46 2.19 -10.20
CA ASP A 71 12.15 2.76 -10.52
C ASP A 71 11.49 3.40 -9.28
N ILE A 72 10.55 4.31 -9.53
CA ILE A 72 9.76 4.95 -8.49
C ILE A 72 8.41 4.25 -8.34
N TYR A 73 8.20 3.66 -7.16
CA TYR A 73 6.99 2.95 -6.78
C TYR A 73 6.16 3.79 -5.82
N THR A 74 4.95 4.17 -6.23
CA THR A 74 3.98 4.86 -5.39
C THR A 74 2.73 4.00 -5.24
N ASN A 75 2.36 3.67 -4.01
CA ASN A 75 1.22 2.80 -3.72
C ASN A 75 0.30 3.40 -2.67
N ALA A 76 -0.99 3.13 -2.82
CA ALA A 76 -2.01 3.32 -1.79
C ALA A 76 -2.81 2.02 -1.64
N ASP A 77 -2.92 1.50 -0.42
CA ASP A 77 -3.62 0.25 -0.14
C ASP A 77 -4.59 0.43 1.04
N VAL A 78 -5.73 -0.25 0.95
CA VAL A 78 -6.65 -0.48 2.05
C VAL A 78 -6.50 -1.92 2.50
N LYS A 79 -6.40 -2.13 3.82
CA LYS A 79 -6.09 -3.43 4.41
C LYS A 79 -7.11 -3.79 5.46
N LEU A 80 -7.48 -5.05 5.50
CA LEU A 80 -8.26 -5.66 6.56
C LEU A 80 -7.34 -6.53 7.40
N ARG A 81 -7.36 -6.35 8.72
CA ARG A 81 -6.47 -7.01 9.68
C ARG A 81 -7.25 -7.82 10.68
N LEU A 82 -6.95 -9.11 10.75
CA LEU A 82 -7.48 -10.03 11.75
C LEU A 82 -6.44 -10.25 12.84
N TYR A 83 -6.84 -10.03 14.10
CA TYR A 83 -6.07 -10.27 15.31
C TYR A 83 -6.66 -11.52 16.01
N PRO A 84 -6.08 -12.72 15.82
CA PRO A 84 -6.65 -13.96 16.37
C PRO A 84 -6.74 -13.98 17.91
N GLN A 85 -5.97 -13.11 18.57
CA GLN A 85 -5.89 -12.98 20.02
C GLN A 85 -7.02 -12.13 20.63
N GLU A 86 -7.96 -11.64 19.81
CA GLU A 86 -9.03 -10.70 20.20
C GLU A 86 -8.50 -9.41 20.85
N ARG A 87 -7.31 -9.00 20.43
CA ARG A 87 -6.65 -7.76 20.87
C ARG A 87 -6.37 -6.86 19.67
N GLY A 88 -7.40 -6.18 19.20
CA GLY A 88 -7.30 -5.28 18.07
C GLY A 88 -6.23 -4.23 18.33
N LEU A 89 -5.37 -4.01 17.33
CA LEU A 89 -4.21 -3.11 17.40
C LEU A 89 -3.06 -3.61 18.31
N GLN A 90 -3.05 -4.87 18.73
CA GLN A 90 -1.94 -5.41 19.51
C GLN A 90 -1.71 -6.91 19.29
N GLY A 91 -0.43 -7.26 19.12
CA GLY A 91 0.04 -8.62 18.98
C GLY A 91 0.09 -9.06 17.53
N PHE A 92 -0.03 -10.36 17.31
CA PHE A 92 0.00 -10.95 15.99
C PHE A 92 -1.29 -10.66 15.22
N ALA A 93 -1.14 -10.31 13.96
CA ALA A 93 -2.24 -10.17 13.02
C ALA A 93 -1.87 -10.59 11.60
N ILE A 94 -2.90 -11.00 10.88
CA ILE A 94 -2.86 -11.35 9.47
C ILE A 94 -3.66 -10.29 8.73
N ALA A 95 -3.07 -9.74 7.68
CA ALA A 95 -3.67 -8.70 6.87
C ALA A 95 -3.85 -9.16 5.43
N THR A 96 -4.97 -8.80 4.84
CA THR A 96 -5.16 -8.81 3.39
C THR A 96 -5.43 -7.39 2.93
N GLY A 97 -4.92 -7.01 1.76
CA GLY A 97 -5.06 -5.66 1.26
C GLY A 97 -5.34 -5.60 -0.23
N LEU A 98 -6.09 -4.58 -0.61
CA LEU A 98 -6.33 -4.18 -1.99
C LEU A 98 -5.87 -2.74 -2.16
N GLY A 99 -5.27 -2.43 -3.29
CA GLY A 99 -4.75 -1.10 -3.51
C GLY A 99 -4.58 -0.76 -4.98
N TYR A 100 -3.92 0.37 -5.18
CA TYR A 100 -3.52 0.86 -6.48
C TYR A 100 -2.09 1.35 -6.40
N GLY A 101 -1.30 0.93 -7.37
CA GLY A 101 0.12 1.24 -7.47
C GLY A 101 0.46 1.89 -8.79
N ARG A 102 1.43 2.78 -8.77
CA ARG A 102 2.05 3.41 -9.94
C ARG A 102 3.55 3.18 -9.89
N ILE A 103 4.09 2.81 -11.03
CA ILE A 103 5.52 2.58 -11.26
C ILE A 103 5.95 3.57 -12.34
N ARG A 104 6.98 4.35 -12.05
CA ARG A 104 7.59 5.27 -12.98
C ARG A 104 9.03 4.84 -13.20
N ASN A 105 9.37 4.57 -14.45
CA ASN A 105 10.72 4.27 -14.87
C ASN A 105 11.33 5.54 -15.48
N GLU A 106 12.53 5.86 -15.01
CA GLU A 106 13.34 6.97 -15.48
C GLU A 106 14.57 6.42 -16.23
N ASN A 107 14.35 5.62 -17.27
CA ASN A 107 15.43 5.25 -18.17
C ASN A 107 15.84 6.46 -19.00
N ILE A 108 17.06 6.93 -18.77
CA ILE A 108 17.81 7.70 -19.75
C ILE A 108 18.29 6.67 -20.77
N ASP A 109 17.96 6.83 -22.05
CA ASP A 109 18.49 5.95 -23.10
C ASP A 109 20.02 5.94 -23.01
N GLU A 110 20.59 4.85 -22.49
CA GLU A 110 22.02 4.71 -22.22
C GLU A 110 22.84 4.85 -23.52
N PHE A 111 22.22 4.48 -24.65
CA PHE A 111 22.73 4.64 -26.02
C PHE A 111 23.06 6.10 -26.39
N CYS A 112 22.40 7.07 -25.76
CA CYS A 112 22.49 8.47 -26.12
C CYS A 112 23.52 9.28 -25.30
N THR A 113 24.04 8.71 -24.21
CA THR A 113 25.00 9.40 -23.32
C THR A 113 26.39 9.59 -23.94
N GLY A 114 26.66 8.98 -25.09
CA GLY A 114 27.94 9.04 -25.80
C GLY A 114 28.03 10.04 -26.98
N ILE A 115 26.96 10.75 -27.33
CA ILE A 115 26.94 11.64 -28.51
C ILE A 115 26.78 13.11 -28.07
N PRO A 116 27.79 13.97 -28.21
CA PRO A 116 27.66 15.40 -27.91
C PRO A 116 26.69 16.08 -28.90
N ASN A 117 25.85 16.99 -28.39
CA ASN A 117 24.84 17.79 -29.13
C ASN A 117 23.58 17.06 -29.62
N VAL A 118 23.21 15.92 -29.03
CA VAL A 118 21.87 15.34 -29.23
C VAL A 118 21.01 15.62 -28.00
N ASP A 119 19.90 16.32 -28.20
CA ASP A 119 18.92 16.62 -27.15
C ASP A 119 18.00 15.41 -26.98
N CYS A 120 18.37 14.51 -26.07
CA CYS A 120 17.60 13.30 -25.80
C CYS A 120 16.52 13.60 -24.76
N ALA A 121 15.28 13.69 -25.23
CA ALA A 121 14.13 13.78 -24.35
C ALA A 121 14.05 12.49 -23.50
N ALA A 122 14.26 12.59 -22.19
CA ALA A 122 14.09 11.48 -21.26
C ALA A 122 12.68 10.89 -21.40
N GLN A 123 12.58 9.65 -21.87
CA GLN A 123 11.29 8.96 -22.03
C GLN A 123 10.83 8.46 -20.66
N THR A 124 10.03 9.26 -19.96
CA THR A 124 9.42 8.84 -18.71
C THR A 124 8.26 7.89 -18.98
N LYS A 125 8.43 6.60 -18.70
CA LYS A 125 7.33 5.62 -18.82
C LYS A 125 6.68 5.42 -17.45
N SER A 126 5.36 5.61 -17.38
CA SER A 126 4.60 5.32 -16.16
C SER A 126 3.52 4.27 -16.43
N THR A 127 3.43 3.28 -15.56
CA THR A 127 2.37 2.28 -15.56
C THR A 127 1.70 2.23 -14.19
N SER A 128 0.43 1.88 -14.15
CA SER A 128 -0.31 1.76 -12.91
C SER A 128 -1.34 0.64 -12.97
N GLY A 129 -1.64 0.05 -11.82
CA GLY A 129 -2.51 -1.11 -11.73
C GLY A 129 -3.00 -1.38 -10.32
N ALA A 130 -3.98 -2.26 -10.24
CA ALA A 130 -4.51 -2.71 -8.97
C ALA A 130 -3.50 -3.63 -8.27
N THR A 131 -3.48 -3.61 -6.94
CA THR A 131 -2.60 -4.44 -6.12
C THR A 131 -3.42 -5.32 -5.19
N PHE A 132 -2.91 -6.51 -4.92
CA PHE A 132 -3.39 -7.38 -3.85
C PHE A 132 -2.22 -7.72 -2.94
N SER A 133 -2.42 -7.72 -1.63
CA SER A 133 -1.37 -8.02 -0.67
C SER A 133 -1.84 -8.94 0.45
N VAL A 134 -0.93 -9.77 0.92
CA VAL A 134 -1.10 -10.56 2.13
C VAL A 134 0.11 -10.28 3.02
N GLU A 135 -0.14 -9.91 4.26
CA GLU A 135 0.91 -9.53 5.23
C GLU A 135 0.65 -10.23 6.56
N MET A 136 1.72 -10.52 7.29
CA MET A 136 1.68 -10.88 8.70
C MET A 136 2.46 -9.83 9.47
N HIS A 137 1.95 -9.41 10.63
CA HIS A 137 2.62 -8.43 11.46
C HIS A 137 2.45 -8.74 12.95
N TYR A 138 3.35 -8.17 13.74
CA TYR A 138 3.30 -8.15 15.18
C TYR A 138 3.39 -6.70 15.66
N GLN A 139 2.40 -6.28 16.44
CA GLN A 139 2.29 -4.90 16.93
C GLN A 139 2.43 -4.84 18.46
N TRP A 140 3.42 -4.10 18.94
CA TRP A 140 3.60 -3.79 20.35
C TRP A 140 3.02 -2.41 20.67
N LEU A 141 2.23 -2.33 21.74
CA LEU A 141 1.81 -1.07 22.35
C LEU A 141 2.65 -0.86 23.61
N LEU A 142 3.59 0.08 23.54
CA LEU A 142 4.59 0.36 24.56
C LEU A 142 4.17 1.53 25.48
N GLY A 143 4.81 1.58 26.64
CA GLY A 143 4.59 2.61 27.66
C GLY A 143 3.38 2.32 28.56
N LYS A 144 3.31 3.01 29.70
CA LYS A 144 2.19 2.86 30.66
C LYS A 144 0.85 3.26 30.07
N SER A 145 0.84 4.29 29.22
CA SER A 145 -0.35 4.77 28.51
C SER A 145 -0.69 3.94 27.27
N ARG A 146 0.22 3.08 26.80
CA ARG A 146 0.06 2.25 25.60
C ARG A 146 -0.16 3.07 24.31
N ASN A 147 0.36 4.30 24.29
CA ASN A 147 0.23 5.22 23.16
C ASN A 147 1.34 5.08 22.11
N THR A 148 2.42 4.35 22.40
CA THR A 148 3.50 4.16 21.42
C THR A 148 3.31 2.82 20.73
N ALA A 149 3.03 2.83 19.43
CA ALA A 149 2.94 1.61 18.63
C ALA A 149 4.27 1.33 17.94
N VAL A 150 4.73 0.09 18.01
CA VAL A 150 5.84 -0.42 17.21
C VAL A 150 5.33 -1.64 16.48
N THR A 151 5.50 -1.68 15.16
CA THR A 151 4.96 -2.76 14.34
C THR A 151 6.05 -3.29 13.45
N LEU A 152 6.24 -4.61 13.50
CA LEU A 152 7.11 -5.35 12.59
C LEU A 152 6.24 -6.30 11.77
N GLY A 153 6.46 -6.36 10.47
CA GLY A 153 5.72 -7.27 9.61
C GLY A 153 6.39 -7.52 8.28
N GLY A 154 5.86 -8.51 7.58
CA GLY A 154 6.29 -8.86 6.25
C GLY A 154 5.22 -9.62 5.49
N GLY A 155 5.38 -9.70 4.19
CA GLY A 155 4.40 -10.32 3.32
C GLY A 155 4.78 -10.25 1.86
N ALA A 156 3.77 -10.34 1.01
CA ALA A 156 3.93 -10.21 -0.42
C ALA A 156 2.78 -9.38 -1.00
N LYS A 157 3.10 -8.62 -2.03
CA LYS A 157 2.17 -7.84 -2.82
C LYS A 157 2.28 -8.24 -4.29
N ARG A 158 1.15 -8.48 -4.94
CA ARG A 158 1.04 -8.73 -6.37
C ARG A 158 0.44 -7.51 -7.08
N TYR A 159 0.98 -7.15 -8.24
CA TYR A 159 0.44 -6.13 -9.12
C TYR A 159 -0.30 -6.77 -10.29
N TYR A 160 -1.50 -6.27 -10.57
CA TYR A 160 -2.30 -6.64 -11.73
C TYR A 160 -2.20 -5.51 -12.76
N ILE A 161 -1.25 -5.66 -13.67
CA ILE A 161 -1.01 -4.75 -14.81
C ILE A 161 -1.23 -5.54 -16.10
N GLY A 162 -1.90 -4.92 -17.08
CA GLY A 162 -2.22 -5.55 -18.36
C GLY A 162 -0.98 -5.96 -19.17
N GLU A 163 -1.08 -7.07 -19.89
CA GLU A 163 0.02 -7.70 -20.63
C GLU A 163 0.65 -6.79 -21.69
N GLU A 164 -0.15 -5.96 -22.37
CA GLU A 164 0.34 -4.98 -23.35
C GLU A 164 1.30 -3.96 -22.72
N THR A 165 1.15 -3.70 -21.42
CA THR A 165 2.00 -2.75 -20.69
C THR A 165 3.26 -3.41 -20.12
N LYS A 166 3.26 -4.74 -19.93
CA LYS A 166 4.43 -5.52 -19.47
C LYS A 166 5.55 -5.56 -20.52
N ASN A 167 5.21 -5.55 -21.82
CA ASN A 167 6.15 -5.68 -22.94
C ASN A 167 7.15 -4.52 -23.14
N GLY A 168 7.18 -3.52 -22.25
CA GLY A 168 8.28 -2.55 -22.28
C GLY A 168 8.75 -2.17 -20.90
N PHE A 169 8.75 -3.13 -19.98
CA PHE A 169 9.55 -3.13 -18.77
C PHE A 169 10.24 -4.49 -18.74
N ASP A 170 11.53 -4.56 -19.06
CA ASP A 170 12.24 -5.84 -19.24
C ASP A 170 12.34 -6.69 -17.96
N ASN A 171 12.01 -6.12 -16.78
CA ASN A 171 12.05 -6.80 -15.49
C ASN A 171 10.89 -6.41 -14.56
N PHE A 172 9.65 -6.40 -15.06
CA PHE A 172 8.50 -6.14 -14.18
C PHE A 172 8.33 -7.27 -13.15
N GLN A 173 8.68 -6.99 -11.90
CA GLN A 173 8.48 -7.94 -10.81
C GLN A 173 7.03 -7.92 -10.34
N GLU A 174 6.25 -8.89 -10.82
CA GLU A 174 4.82 -9.02 -10.51
C GLU A 174 4.55 -9.25 -9.01
N TYR A 175 5.50 -9.86 -8.29
CA TYR A 175 5.44 -10.16 -6.86
C TYR A 175 6.52 -9.41 -6.09
N LEU A 176 6.13 -8.40 -5.32
CA LEU A 176 7.04 -7.66 -4.45
C LEU A 176 6.95 -8.20 -3.02
N PRO A 177 8.05 -8.70 -2.44
CA PRO A 177 8.09 -8.95 -1.00
C PRO A 177 7.92 -7.62 -0.26
N THR A 178 7.13 -7.62 0.80
CA THR A 178 6.94 -6.46 1.66
C THR A 178 7.58 -6.73 3.01
N LEU A 179 8.33 -5.75 3.51
CA LEU A 179 8.79 -5.70 4.90
C LEU A 179 8.36 -4.36 5.47
N ARG A 180 7.95 -4.35 6.73
CA ARG A 180 7.50 -3.15 7.42
C ARG A 180 8.06 -3.13 8.83
N LEU A 181 8.68 -2.00 9.17
CA LEU A 181 8.98 -1.60 10.53
C LEU A 181 8.43 -0.19 10.71
N THR A 182 7.38 -0.02 11.50
CA THR A 182 6.80 1.30 11.77
C THR A 182 6.78 1.61 13.25
N VAL A 183 6.92 2.90 13.54
CA VAL A 183 6.71 3.47 14.86
C VAL A 183 5.58 4.48 14.75
N GLY A 184 4.70 4.47 15.72
CA GLY A 184 3.46 5.23 15.64
C GLY A 184 2.91 5.65 16.98
N TYR A 185 1.82 6.41 16.89
CA TYR A 185 1.05 6.89 18.02
C TYR A 185 -0.35 6.27 18.00
N ALA A 186 -0.71 5.64 19.10
CA ALA A 186 -1.99 5.00 19.34
C ALA A 186 -2.88 5.93 20.19
N PHE A 187 -4.12 6.11 19.77
CA PHE A 187 -5.08 7.01 20.39
C PHE A 187 -6.51 6.47 20.29
N ARG A 188 -7.46 7.18 20.89
CA ARG A 188 -8.88 6.81 20.90
C ARG A 188 -9.64 7.46 19.74
#